data_AF-A0A2N8EL12-F1
#
_entry.id   AF-A0A2N8EL12-F1
#
_cell.length_a   1.000
_cell.length_b   1.000
_cell.length_c   1.000
_cell.angle_alpha   90.00
_cell.angle_beta   90.00
_cell.angle_gamma   90.00
#
_symmetry.space_group_name_H-M   'P 1'
#
loop_
_entity.id
_entity.type
_entity.pdbx_description
1 polymer ?
#
loop_
_entity_poly.entity_id
_entity_poly.type
_entity_poly.pdbx_seq_one_letter_code
_entity_poly.pdbx_strand_id
1 'polypeptide(L)'
;GLASRKLPRVERHVRNPGFGQPAVEKRYEYDARDHNFLGYGSGVSWSDDGLDNLYKVSSTYWYETTEILWDGIGNQKVEETRRVFNHFHLQTLEETTQYSSDPSKHTLKRTDTEYHLVPNLEFKDQPPYCQLPKTVTETWHLVAATTPRHVETVSTTYDNFGNLLTQVNANGVTETSEWYKAEGEDG
;
A
#
# COMPACT_ATOMS: atom_id res chain seq x y z
N GLY A 1 -12.34 30.27 -17.88
CA GLY A 1 -11.98 30.04 -16.48
C GLY A 1 -12.03 28.54 -16.25
N LEU A 2 -10.90 27.94 -15.90
CA LEU A 2 -10.84 26.51 -15.58
C LEU A 2 -11.61 26.30 -14.27
N ALA A 3 -12.91 26.01 -14.38
CA ALA A 3 -13.67 25.45 -13.28
C ALA A 3 -12.85 24.30 -12.69
N SER A 4 -12.67 24.27 -11.37
CA SER A 4 -11.89 23.25 -10.67
C SER A 4 -12.34 21.87 -11.14
N ARG A 5 -11.57 21.24 -12.03
CA ARG A 5 -11.87 19.89 -12.51
C ARG A 5 -11.66 18.96 -11.32
N LYS A 6 -12.77 18.54 -10.71
CA LYS A 6 -12.77 17.54 -9.65
C LYS A 6 -12.99 16.19 -10.29
N LEU A 7 -12.24 15.19 -9.84
CA LEU A 7 -12.48 13.81 -10.21
C LEU A 7 -13.54 13.23 -9.28
N PRO A 8 -14.54 12.50 -9.82
CA PRO A 8 -15.46 11.76 -8.97
C PRO A 8 -14.67 10.72 -8.18
N ARG A 9 -15.07 10.53 -6.93
CA ARG A 9 -14.51 9.52 -6.03
C ARG A 9 -15.65 8.82 -5.32
N VAL A 10 -15.42 7.58 -4.89
CA VAL A 10 -16.40 6.84 -4.10
C VAL A 10 -16.32 7.39 -2.68
N GLU A 11 -17.44 7.85 -2.13
CA GLU A 11 -17.50 8.23 -0.71
C GLU A 11 -18.07 7.08 0.13
N ARG A 12 -19.02 6.34 -0.43
CA ARG A 12 -19.79 5.31 0.26
C ARG A 12 -20.21 4.21 -0.69
N HIS A 13 -20.11 2.98 -0.23
CA HIS A 13 -20.60 1.78 -0.92
C HIS A 13 -21.42 0.93 0.06
N VAL A 14 -22.65 0.60 -0.31
CA VAL A 14 -23.57 -0.18 0.53
C VAL A 14 -23.97 -1.44 -0.22
N ARG A 15 -23.77 -2.59 0.43
CA ARG A 15 -24.22 -3.89 -0.07
C ARG A 15 -25.37 -4.40 0.79
N ASN A 16 -26.52 -4.66 0.15
CA ASN A 16 -27.68 -5.26 0.80
C ASN A 16 -27.69 -6.77 0.54
N PRO A 17 -27.33 -7.62 1.52
CA PRO A 17 -27.31 -9.07 1.35
C PRO A 17 -28.69 -9.73 1.24
N GLY A 18 -29.77 -9.03 1.64
CA GLY A 18 -31.14 -9.57 1.64
C GLY A 18 -31.44 -10.42 2.87
N PHE A 19 -32.58 -11.13 2.85
CA PHE A 19 -33.02 -12.04 3.92
C PHE A 19 -33.03 -11.46 5.35
N GLY A 20 -33.30 -10.16 5.49
CA GLY A 20 -33.29 -9.48 6.79
C GLY A 20 -31.91 -9.30 7.43
N GLN A 21 -30.84 -9.64 6.72
CA GLN A 21 -29.47 -9.40 7.16
C GLN A 21 -29.14 -7.90 7.05
N PRO A 22 -28.40 -7.31 8.01
CA PRO A 22 -27.97 -5.91 7.94
C PRO A 22 -27.14 -5.62 6.69
N ALA A 23 -27.26 -4.39 6.18
CA ALA A 23 -26.43 -3.94 5.07
C ALA A 23 -24.95 -3.84 5.48
N VAL A 24 -24.05 -4.20 4.58
CA VAL A 24 -22.61 -3.98 4.75
C VAL A 24 -22.25 -2.64 4.12
N GLU A 25 -21.82 -1.70 4.94
CA GLU A 25 -21.45 -0.35 4.51
C GLU A 25 -19.95 -0.15 4.57
N LYS A 26 -19.38 0.33 3.48
CA LYS A 26 -18.00 0.83 3.41
C LYS A 26 -18.01 2.32 3.13
N ARG A 27 -17.19 3.07 3.86
CA ARG A 27 -16.93 4.49 3.62
C ARG A 27 -15.49 4.67 3.19
N TYR A 28 -15.23 5.70 2.39
CA TYR A 28 -13.92 5.97 1.84
C TYR A 28 -13.51 7.40 2.13
N GLU A 29 -12.35 7.55 2.75
CA GLU A 29 -11.66 8.81 2.96
C GLU A 29 -10.38 8.83 2.12
N TYR A 30 -9.93 10.03 1.78
CA TYR A 30 -8.77 10.26 0.92
C TYR A 30 -7.88 11.32 1.54
N ASP A 31 -6.64 11.40 1.09
CA ASP A 31 -5.60 12.27 1.66
C ASP A 31 -6.09 13.69 1.97
N ALA A 32 -5.97 14.08 3.24
CA ALA A 32 -6.40 15.38 3.75
C ALA A 32 -5.49 16.55 3.32
N ARG A 33 -4.31 16.26 2.77
CA ARG A 33 -3.33 17.24 2.27
C ARG A 33 -3.53 17.57 0.79
N ASP A 34 -4.67 17.16 0.22
CA ASP A 34 -4.97 17.33 -1.19
C ASP A 34 -3.94 16.64 -2.12
N HIS A 35 -3.29 15.57 -1.67
CA HIS A 35 -2.54 14.69 -2.56
C HIS A 35 -3.47 13.64 -3.17
N ASN A 36 -3.22 13.23 -4.40
CA ASN A 36 -3.93 12.13 -5.03
C ASN A 36 -3.03 11.31 -5.96
N PHE A 37 -3.59 10.22 -6.48
CA PHE A 37 -2.94 9.31 -7.42
C PHE A 37 -2.61 9.94 -8.79
N LEU A 38 -2.96 11.19 -9.04
CA LEU A 38 -2.62 11.92 -10.26
C LEU A 38 -1.57 13.01 -10.03
N GLY A 39 -1.07 13.16 -8.80
CA GLY A 39 -0.04 14.14 -8.48
C GLY A 39 -0.54 15.54 -8.15
N TYR A 40 -1.81 15.69 -7.77
CA TYR A 40 -2.28 16.99 -7.26
C TYR A 40 -1.43 17.43 -6.05
N GLY A 41 -1.02 18.69 -6.03
CA GLY A 41 -0.12 19.22 -4.99
C GLY A 41 1.37 18.91 -5.18
N SER A 42 1.76 18.03 -6.12
CA SER A 42 3.18 17.70 -6.37
C SER A 42 3.99 18.79 -7.08
N GLY A 43 3.31 19.76 -7.73
CA GLY A 43 3.95 20.74 -8.60
C GLY A 43 4.33 20.21 -9.99
N VAL A 44 4.05 18.94 -10.29
CA VAL A 44 4.29 18.38 -11.63
C VAL A 44 3.43 19.08 -12.68
N SER A 45 4.03 19.35 -13.83
CA SER A 45 3.29 19.81 -15.00
C SER A 45 2.61 18.63 -15.67
N TRP A 46 1.29 18.66 -15.78
CA TRP A 46 0.53 17.63 -16.46
C TRP A 46 0.91 17.56 -17.95
N SER A 47 1.27 16.37 -18.42
CA SER A 47 1.37 16.01 -19.83
C SER A 47 0.33 14.96 -20.19
N ASP A 48 -0.22 15.09 -21.40
CA ASP A 48 -1.15 14.11 -21.99
C ASP A 48 -0.42 13.27 -23.05
N ASP A 49 0.70 12.66 -22.62
CA ASP A 49 1.57 11.80 -23.44
C ASP A 49 1.29 10.29 -23.21
N GLY A 50 0.25 9.98 -22.44
CA GLY A 50 -0.12 8.61 -22.05
C GLY A 50 0.80 7.99 -20.98
N LEU A 51 1.78 8.74 -20.47
CA LEU A 51 2.65 8.31 -19.38
C LEU A 51 2.11 8.77 -18.03
N ASP A 52 2.51 8.07 -16.97
CA ASP A 52 2.16 8.48 -15.62
C ASP A 52 2.90 9.78 -15.24
N ASN A 53 2.14 10.81 -14.89
CA ASN A 53 2.71 12.10 -14.50
C ASN A 53 3.44 12.02 -13.16
N LEU A 54 3.03 11.11 -12.27
CA LEU A 54 3.61 10.99 -10.94
C LEU A 54 5.05 10.48 -10.98
N TYR A 55 5.41 9.75 -12.04
CA TYR A 55 6.78 9.26 -12.26
C TYR A 55 7.78 10.38 -12.57
N LYS A 56 7.30 11.58 -12.91
CA LYS A 56 8.12 12.76 -13.18
C LYS A 56 8.38 13.57 -11.90
N VAL A 57 7.77 13.21 -10.78
CA VAL A 57 7.96 13.87 -9.49
C VAL A 57 9.26 13.39 -8.85
N SER A 58 10.25 14.27 -8.73
CA SER A 58 11.54 13.98 -8.10
C SER A 58 11.52 14.16 -6.58
N SER A 59 10.55 14.90 -6.04
CA SER A 59 10.38 15.08 -4.60
C SER A 59 9.68 13.87 -3.96
N THR A 60 9.87 13.72 -2.65
CA THR A 60 9.04 12.83 -1.85
C THR A 60 7.58 13.22 -1.97
N TYR A 61 6.75 12.29 -2.43
CA TYR A 61 5.31 12.50 -2.58
C TYR A 61 4.59 11.20 -2.22
N TRP A 62 3.56 11.36 -1.39
CA TRP A 62 2.73 10.28 -0.90
C TRP A 62 1.28 10.69 -1.04
N TYR A 63 0.42 9.71 -1.28
CA TYR A 63 -1.01 9.87 -1.15
C TYR A 63 -1.60 8.69 -0.39
N GLU A 64 -2.76 8.90 0.22
CA GLU A 64 -3.42 7.87 1.00
C GLU A 64 -4.90 7.71 0.69
N THR A 65 -5.40 6.53 1.06
CA THR A 65 -6.81 6.16 1.05
C THR A 65 -7.13 5.42 2.33
N THR A 66 -8.33 5.62 2.85
CA THR A 66 -8.82 4.91 4.02
C THR A 66 -10.18 4.29 3.69
N GLU A 67 -10.29 2.98 3.80
CA GLU A 67 -11.55 2.24 3.71
C GLU A 67 -12.03 1.92 5.13
N ILE A 68 -13.28 2.26 5.44
CA ILE A 68 -13.87 2.06 6.76
C ILE A 68 -15.06 1.12 6.62
N LEU A 69 -15.01 -0.04 7.28
CA LEU A 69 -16.18 -0.87 7.50
C LEU A 69 -17.05 -0.25 8.59
N TRP A 70 -18.29 0.06 8.27
CA TRP A 70 -19.20 0.80 9.13
C TRP A 70 -20.37 -0.06 9.60
N ASP A 71 -20.64 -0.06 10.91
CA ASP A 71 -21.87 -0.58 11.48
C ASP A 71 -22.96 0.48 11.36
N GLY A 72 -23.88 0.29 10.40
CA GLY A 72 -24.98 1.20 10.14
C GLY A 72 -26.03 1.26 11.28
N ILE A 73 -26.12 0.22 12.12
CA ILE A 73 -27.08 0.17 13.23
C ILE A 73 -26.50 0.87 14.46
N GLY A 74 -25.28 0.50 14.86
CA GLY A 74 -24.57 1.10 15.99
C GLY A 74 -23.95 2.46 15.68
N ASN A 75 -23.93 2.86 14.41
CA ASN A 75 -23.33 4.11 13.91
C ASN A 75 -21.87 4.29 14.36
N GLN A 76 -21.05 3.25 14.14
CA GLN A 76 -19.67 3.18 14.60
C GLN A 76 -18.76 2.49 13.58
N LYS A 77 -17.45 2.78 13.64
CA LYS A 77 -16.43 2.05 12.87
C LYS A 77 -16.27 0.65 13.44
N VAL A 78 -16.18 -0.35 12.55
CA VAL A 78 -15.89 -1.75 12.91
C VAL A 78 -14.44 -2.09 12.55
N GLU A 79 -14.01 -1.66 11.37
CA GLU A 79 -12.64 -1.83 10.88
C GLU A 79 -12.27 -0.61 10.04
N GLU A 80 -11.00 -0.22 10.09
CA GLU A 80 -10.43 0.82 9.24
C GLU A 80 -9.15 0.30 8.60
N THR A 81 -9.06 0.37 7.26
CA THR A 81 -7.84 0.06 6.51
C THR A 81 -7.32 1.30 5.82
N ARG A 82 -6.19 1.82 6.31
CA ARG A 82 -5.45 2.95 5.71
C ARG A 82 -4.33 2.41 4.82
N ARG A 83 -4.20 2.95 3.62
CA ARG A 83 -3.15 2.62 2.65
C ARG A 83 -2.42 3.87 2.22
N VAL A 84 -1.08 3.83 2.24
CA VAL A 84 -0.22 4.92 1.77
C VAL A 84 0.60 4.43 0.59
N PHE A 85 0.65 5.26 -0.44
CA PHE A 85 1.36 5.00 -1.69
C PHE A 85 2.40 6.08 -1.95
N ASN A 86 3.52 5.71 -2.56
CA ASN A 86 4.52 6.67 -3.04
C ASN A 86 4.19 7.20 -4.45
N HIS A 87 5.07 8.04 -5.00
CA HIS A 87 4.92 8.62 -6.34
C HIS A 87 5.04 7.60 -7.50
N PHE A 88 5.46 6.37 -7.23
CA PHE A 88 5.44 5.26 -8.20
C PHE A 88 4.24 4.32 -8.02
N HIS A 89 3.21 4.76 -7.26
CA HIS A 89 2.01 3.98 -6.92
C HIS A 89 2.29 2.71 -6.12
N LEU A 90 3.46 2.60 -5.51
CA LEU A 90 3.82 1.46 -4.68
C LEU A 90 3.24 1.66 -3.27
N GLN A 91 2.49 0.68 -2.78
CA GLN A 91 1.88 0.73 -1.45
C GLN A 91 2.95 0.47 -0.39
N THR A 92 3.41 1.51 0.29
CA THR A 92 4.48 1.40 1.30
C THR A 92 3.97 1.13 2.70
N LEU A 93 2.67 1.35 2.95
CA LEU A 93 2.04 1.12 4.24
C LEU A 93 0.60 0.64 4.05
N GLU A 94 0.22 -0.40 4.80
CA GLU A 94 -1.17 -0.74 5.09
C GLU A 94 -1.36 -0.86 6.60
N GLU A 95 -2.35 -0.17 7.15
CA GLU A 95 -2.73 -0.25 8.57
C GLU A 95 -4.18 -0.69 8.65
N THR A 96 -4.45 -1.84 9.28
CA THR A 96 -5.80 -2.33 9.56
C THR A 96 -6.06 -2.28 11.06
N THR A 97 -6.94 -1.37 11.48
CA THR A 97 -7.42 -1.26 12.86
C THR A 97 -8.76 -1.96 12.99
N GLN A 98 -8.86 -2.91 13.92
CA GLN A 98 -10.15 -3.51 14.30
C GLN A 98 -10.64 -2.91 15.61
N TYR A 99 -11.87 -2.40 15.59
CA TYR A 99 -12.48 -1.74 16.73
C TYR A 99 -13.27 -2.72 17.59
N SER A 100 -13.18 -2.51 18.89
CA SER A 100 -13.90 -3.22 19.93
C SER A 100 -14.71 -2.22 20.75
N SER A 101 -15.79 -2.71 21.37
CA SER A 101 -16.56 -1.92 22.34
C SER A 101 -15.74 -1.51 23.56
N ASP A 102 -14.64 -2.23 23.83
CA ASP A 102 -13.62 -1.84 24.80
C ASP A 102 -12.42 -1.23 24.05
N PRO A 103 -12.20 0.09 24.12
CA PRO A 103 -11.10 0.76 23.41
C PRO A 103 -9.71 0.22 23.75
N SER A 104 -9.51 -0.36 24.94
CA SER A 104 -8.24 -0.98 25.31
C SER A 104 -7.92 -2.25 24.50
N LYS A 105 -8.93 -2.81 23.83
CA LYS A 105 -8.85 -4.03 23.02
C LYS A 105 -8.82 -3.78 21.51
N HIS A 106 -8.73 -2.53 21.06
CA HIS A 106 -8.50 -2.25 19.63
C HIS A 106 -7.17 -2.88 19.20
N THR A 107 -7.19 -3.61 18.09
CA THR A 107 -6.00 -4.23 17.51
C THR A 107 -5.61 -3.51 16.24
N LEU A 108 -4.31 -3.44 15.98
CA LEU A 108 -3.73 -2.89 14.77
C LEU A 108 -2.80 -3.95 14.15
N LYS A 109 -3.04 -4.26 12.88
CA LYS A 109 -2.07 -4.90 11.99
C LYS A 109 -1.49 -3.81 11.08
N ARG A 110 -0.17 -3.65 11.09
CA ARG A 110 0.57 -2.73 10.23
C ARG A 110 1.49 -3.52 9.31
N THR A 111 1.46 -3.26 8.02
CA THR A 111 2.34 -3.85 7.01
C THR A 111 3.13 -2.73 6.34
N ASP A 112 4.42 -2.65 6.62
CA ASP A 112 5.36 -1.76 5.94
C ASP A 112 6.01 -2.51 4.77
N THR A 113 6.02 -1.91 3.58
CA THR A 113 6.69 -2.48 2.41
C THR A 113 7.77 -1.51 1.93
N GLU A 114 9.02 -1.93 2.09
CA GLU A 114 10.17 -1.32 1.42
C GLU A 114 10.33 -1.96 0.04
N TYR A 115 10.62 -1.15 -0.97
CA TYR A 115 10.86 -1.58 -2.34
C TYR A 115 12.32 -1.38 -2.73
N HIS A 116 12.78 -2.01 -3.81
CA HIS A 116 14.14 -1.87 -4.35
C HIS A 116 14.39 -0.54 -5.09
N LEU A 117 13.78 0.55 -4.61
CA LEU A 117 14.00 1.88 -5.16
C LEU A 117 15.38 2.41 -4.76
N VAL A 118 16.11 2.95 -5.73
CA VAL A 118 17.33 3.71 -5.50
C VAL A 118 16.97 5.19 -5.34
N PRO A 119 17.27 5.82 -4.20
CA PRO A 119 16.96 7.23 -3.99
C PRO A 119 17.62 8.14 -5.03
N ASN A 120 16.95 9.23 -5.39
CA ASN A 120 17.42 10.26 -6.33
C ASN A 120 17.63 9.80 -7.79
N LEU A 121 17.16 8.61 -8.18
CA LEU A 121 17.10 8.21 -9.59
C LEU A 121 15.69 8.44 -10.15
N GLU A 122 15.62 8.91 -11.40
CA GLU A 122 14.35 8.92 -12.14
C GLU A 122 13.87 7.49 -12.37
N PHE A 123 12.56 7.30 -12.59
CA PHE A 123 12.00 5.96 -12.78
C PHE A 123 12.72 5.15 -13.86
N LYS A 124 13.06 5.79 -14.99
CA LYS A 124 13.75 5.15 -16.11
C LYS A 124 15.15 4.64 -15.78
N ASP A 125 15.76 5.15 -14.71
CA ASP A 125 17.11 4.80 -14.27
C ASP A 125 17.08 3.84 -13.06
N GLN A 126 15.90 3.51 -12.54
CA GLN A 126 15.73 2.52 -11.48
C GLN A 126 16.07 1.11 -11.99
N PRO A 127 16.50 0.19 -11.10
CA PRO A 127 16.69 -1.20 -11.51
C PRO A 127 15.36 -1.82 -12.00
N PRO A 128 15.38 -2.80 -12.92
CA PRO A 128 14.15 -3.39 -13.46
C PRO A 128 13.22 -4.02 -12.40
N TYR A 129 13.79 -4.45 -11.28
CA TYR A 129 13.08 -5.04 -10.14
C TYR A 129 12.70 -4.01 -9.07
N CYS A 130 12.87 -2.71 -9.30
CA CYS A 130 12.72 -1.66 -8.28
C CYS A 130 11.32 -1.62 -7.65
N GLN A 131 10.30 -2.07 -8.36
CA GLN A 131 8.91 -2.15 -7.89
C GLN A 131 8.58 -3.44 -7.15
N LEU A 132 9.50 -4.40 -7.08
CA LEU A 132 9.34 -5.62 -6.31
C LEU A 132 9.63 -5.32 -4.83
N PRO A 133 8.85 -5.90 -3.88
CA PRO A 133 9.12 -5.74 -2.46
C PRO A 133 10.54 -6.18 -2.13
N LYS A 134 11.26 -5.36 -1.38
CA LYS A 134 12.58 -5.68 -0.82
C LYS A 134 12.45 -6.24 0.59
N THR A 135 11.60 -5.62 1.39
CA THR A 135 11.34 -6.03 2.76
C THR A 135 9.88 -5.74 3.09
N VAL A 136 9.19 -6.76 3.60
CA VAL A 136 7.82 -6.64 4.12
C VAL A 136 7.89 -6.91 5.60
N THR A 137 7.50 -5.92 6.40
CA THR A 137 7.42 -6.04 7.86
C THR A 137 5.97 -5.96 8.30
N GLU A 138 5.47 -7.04 8.89
CA GLU A 138 4.15 -7.09 9.50
C GLU A 138 4.27 -6.96 11.01
N THR A 139 3.50 -6.05 11.60
CA THR A 139 3.49 -5.76 13.03
C THR A 139 2.06 -5.87 13.57
N TRP A 140 1.89 -6.61 14.65
CA TRP A 140 0.60 -6.74 15.36
C TRP A 140 0.73 -6.18 16.76
N HIS A 141 -0.21 -5.33 17.16
CA HIS A 141 -0.27 -4.83 18.53
C HIS A 141 -1.67 -4.38 18.93
N LEU A 142 -1.87 -4.17 20.23
CA LEU A 142 -3.01 -3.40 20.72
C LEU A 142 -2.72 -1.93 20.45
N VAL A 143 -3.72 -1.18 19.97
CA VAL A 143 -3.59 0.26 19.72
C VAL A 143 -3.19 1.00 21.01
N ALA A 144 -3.70 0.57 22.16
CA ALA A 144 -3.38 1.14 23.47
C ALA A 144 -1.99 0.74 24.01
N ALA A 145 -1.29 -0.19 23.37
CA ALA A 145 0.03 -0.65 23.81
C ALA A 145 1.16 0.10 23.09
N THR A 146 2.23 0.40 23.82
CA THR A 146 3.43 1.06 23.27
C THR A 146 4.39 0.08 22.60
N THR A 147 4.28 -1.21 22.91
CA THR A 147 5.19 -2.26 22.41
C THR A 147 4.42 -3.21 21.52
N PRO A 148 4.97 -3.58 20.35
CA PRO A 148 4.39 -4.61 19.51
C PRO A 148 4.18 -5.93 20.23
N ARG A 149 3.08 -6.63 19.92
CA ARG A 149 2.85 -8.01 20.39
C ARG A 149 3.66 -9.01 19.57
N HIS A 150 3.75 -8.77 18.26
CA HIS A 150 4.44 -9.64 17.31
C HIS A 150 4.94 -8.84 16.13
N VAL A 151 6.06 -9.25 15.56
CA VAL A 151 6.67 -8.66 14.36
C VAL A 151 7.20 -9.78 13.49
N GLU A 152 6.85 -9.76 12.21
CA GLU A 152 7.39 -10.64 11.18
C GLU A 152 8.06 -9.81 10.11
N THR A 153 9.16 -10.31 9.57
CA THR A 153 9.88 -9.63 8.48
C THR A 153 10.32 -10.65 7.46
N VAL A 154 9.97 -10.39 6.20
CA VAL A 154 10.43 -11.15 5.04
C VAL A 154 11.25 -10.21 4.17
N SER A 155 12.38 -10.68 3.66
CA SER A 155 13.21 -9.90 2.72
C SER A 155 13.58 -10.71 1.49
N THR A 156 13.65 -10.06 0.34
CA THR A 156 13.87 -10.71 -0.95
C THR A 156 14.86 -9.95 -1.83
N THR A 157 15.57 -10.68 -2.68
CA THR A 157 16.44 -10.15 -3.72
C THR A 157 16.04 -10.74 -5.08
N TYR A 158 16.35 -10.02 -6.15
CA TYR A 158 15.97 -10.39 -7.50
C TYR A 158 17.12 -10.17 -8.48
N ASP A 159 17.09 -10.90 -9.60
CA ASP A 159 17.90 -10.58 -10.76
C ASP A 159 17.27 -9.45 -11.61
N ASN A 160 17.92 -9.07 -12.71
CA ASN A 160 17.43 -8.02 -13.62
C ASN A 160 16.18 -8.41 -14.42
N PHE A 161 15.73 -9.66 -14.34
CA PHE A 161 14.49 -10.14 -14.95
C PHE A 161 13.34 -10.24 -13.93
N GLY A 162 13.60 -9.92 -12.65
CA GLY A 162 12.63 -10.03 -11.58
C GLY A 162 12.49 -11.45 -11.03
N ASN A 163 13.42 -12.35 -11.34
CA ASN A 163 13.44 -13.69 -10.77
C ASN A 163 13.95 -13.64 -9.33
N LEU A 164 13.28 -14.32 -8.40
CA LEU A 164 13.65 -14.34 -6.98
C LEU A 164 14.98 -15.07 -6.78
N LEU A 165 15.98 -14.43 -6.20
CA LEU A 165 17.30 -15.04 -5.93
C LEU A 165 17.42 -15.54 -4.49
N THR A 166 16.94 -14.76 -3.53
CA THR A 166 16.99 -15.11 -2.11
C THR A 166 15.73 -14.60 -1.43
N GLN A 167 15.19 -15.39 -0.52
CA GLN A 167 14.14 -14.99 0.42
C GLN A 167 14.55 -15.38 1.83
N VAL A 168 14.60 -14.41 2.75
CA VAL A 168 14.73 -14.66 4.18
C VAL A 168 13.34 -14.56 4.79
N ASN A 169 12.81 -15.68 5.26
CA ASN A 169 11.48 -15.80 5.86
C ASN A 169 11.48 -15.31 7.32
N ALA A 170 10.29 -14.96 7.83
CA ALA A 170 10.13 -14.51 9.22
C ALA A 170 10.51 -15.57 10.27
N ASN A 171 10.52 -16.85 9.89
CA ASN A 171 10.97 -17.96 10.74
C ASN A 171 12.51 -18.14 10.71
N GLY A 172 13.25 -17.28 10.00
CA GLY A 172 14.71 -17.35 9.84
C GLY A 172 15.20 -18.28 8.74
N VAL A 173 14.32 -19.02 8.06
CA VAL A 173 14.71 -19.86 6.91
C VAL A 173 15.11 -18.98 5.73
N THR A 174 16.26 -19.28 5.14
CA THR A 174 16.71 -18.64 3.90
C THR A 174 16.54 -19.62 2.74
N GLU A 175 15.78 -19.20 1.73
CA GLU A 175 15.60 -19.92 0.48
C GLU A 175 16.43 -19.24 -0.61
N THR A 176 17.18 -20.01 -1.39
CA THR A 176 18.00 -19.52 -2.51
C THR A 176 17.59 -20.21 -3.79
N SER A 177 17.48 -19.45 -4.88
CA SER A 177 17.15 -19.98 -6.21
C SER A 177 18.21 -19.58 -7.23
N GLU A 178 18.52 -20.51 -8.13
CA GLU A 178 19.36 -20.28 -9.29
C GLU A 178 18.50 -20.40 -10.56
N TRP A 179 18.67 -19.45 -11.47
CA TRP A 179 17.90 -19.37 -12.70
C TRP A 179 18.81 -19.57 -13.90
N TYR A 180 18.44 -20.52 -14.76
CA TYR A 180 19.18 -20.87 -15.96
C TYR A 180 18.60 -20.16 -17.18
N LYS A 181 19.43 -19.96 -18.21
CA LYS A 181 18.99 -19.38 -19.48
C LYS A 181 17.89 -20.24 -20.11
N ALA A 182 16.91 -19.60 -20.73
CA ALA A 182 15.85 -20.28 -21.47
C ALA A 182 16.39 -21.15 -22.62
N GLU A 183 17.54 -20.77 -23.20
CA GLU A 183 18.22 -21.48 -24.28
C GLU A 183 18.96 -22.75 -23.80
N GLY A 184 19.02 -22.99 -22.48
CA GLY A 184 19.84 -24.03 -21.87
C GLY A 184 21.28 -23.58 -21.63
N GLU A 185 21.99 -24.35 -20.82
CA GLU A 185 23.43 -24.21 -20.59
C GLU A 185 24.11 -25.52 -20.99
N ASP A 186 25.35 -25.44 -21.50
CA ASP A 186 26.14 -26.64 -21.77
C ASP A 186 26.39 -27.36 -20.43
N GLY A 187 25.96 -28.63 -20.36
CA GLY A 187 26.05 -29.49 -19.17
C GLY A 187 27.40 -30.18 -18.98
#